data_AF-A0A1G3QER4-F1
#
_entry.id   AF-A0A1G3QER4-F1
#
_cell.length_a   1.000
_cell.length_b   1.000
_cell.length_c   1.000
_cell.angle_alpha   90.00
_cell.angle_beta   90.00
_cell.angle_gamma   90.00
#
_symmetry.space_group_name_H-M   'P 1'
#
loop_
_entity.id
_entity.type
_entity.pdbx_description
1 polymer ?
#
loop_
_entity_poly.entity_id
_entity_poly.type
_entity_poly.pdbx_seq_one_letter_code
_entity_poly.pdbx_strand_id
1 'polypeptide(L)'
;MMKRHPVSLLLSIAIILPSCSKVQDTMQGINPRHVATQFLEAWKKKDWRALYKLAHPDFIRKIRLQKLSPEQRKMSDEELFIREFEQAQRMYPGKILRNYEIKSISEYRRGETTVWVRALVNGKHKKIPLTLDGLSLKIDLSQIE
;
A
#
# COMPACT_ATOMS: atom_id res chain seq x y z
N MET A 1 8.88 58.82 38.67
CA MET A 1 9.09 57.43 39.13
C MET A 1 7.81 56.64 38.87
N MET A 2 7.73 55.98 37.71
CA MET A 2 6.53 55.22 37.30
C MET A 2 6.67 53.76 37.74
N LYS A 3 5.74 53.32 38.59
CA LYS A 3 5.65 51.95 39.09
C LYS A 3 5.21 51.02 37.96
N ARG A 4 6.05 50.04 37.64
CA ARG A 4 5.74 48.93 36.72
C ARG A 4 5.06 47.83 37.51
N HIS A 5 3.80 47.52 37.20
CA HIS A 5 3.13 46.32 37.68
C HIS A 5 3.51 45.15 36.75
N PRO A 6 4.02 44.02 37.26
CA PRO A 6 4.21 42.83 36.44
C PRO A 6 2.86 42.11 36.27
N VAL A 7 2.39 42.05 35.03
CA VAL A 7 1.30 41.17 34.60
C VAL A 7 1.80 39.74 34.73
N SER A 8 1.36 39.04 35.78
CA SER A 8 1.63 37.62 36.00
C SER A 8 0.83 36.83 34.98
N LEU A 9 1.52 36.39 33.94
CA LEU A 9 0.99 35.55 32.87
C LEU A 9 0.89 34.11 33.40
N LEU A 10 -0.31 33.71 33.85
CA LEU A 10 -0.62 32.32 34.20
C LEU A 10 -0.62 31.47 32.92
N LEU A 11 0.53 30.88 32.60
CA LEU A 11 0.70 29.93 31.50
C LEU A 11 0.34 28.52 31.99
N SER A 12 -0.96 28.24 32.14
CA SER A 12 -1.47 26.89 32.36
C SER A 12 -1.65 26.18 31.01
N ILE A 13 -0.56 25.66 30.44
CA ILE A 13 -0.64 24.70 29.33
C ILE A 13 -0.38 23.30 29.91
N ALA A 14 -1.42 22.76 30.55
CA ALA A 14 -1.57 21.32 30.68
C ALA A 14 -2.12 20.81 29.34
N ILE A 15 -1.24 20.44 28.42
CA ILE A 15 -1.61 19.66 27.24
C ILE A 15 -0.83 18.35 27.29
N ILE A 16 -1.48 17.38 27.93
CA ILE A 16 -1.68 16.02 27.43
C ILE A 16 -0.44 15.41 26.78
N LEU A 17 0.28 14.62 27.58
CA LEU A 17 1.08 13.49 27.12
C LEU A 17 0.35 12.83 25.93
N PRO A 18 0.94 12.72 24.73
CA PRO A 18 0.42 11.78 23.76
C PRO A 18 0.58 10.41 24.41
N SER A 19 -0.54 9.92 24.92
CA SER A 19 -0.78 8.53 25.21
C SER A 19 -0.09 7.74 24.12
N CYS A 20 0.91 6.96 24.52
CA CYS A 20 1.45 5.86 23.73
C CYS A 20 0.28 4.89 23.59
N SER A 21 -0.63 5.21 22.67
CA SER A 21 -1.73 4.37 22.27
C SER A 21 -1.08 3.13 21.72
N LYS A 22 -1.11 2.09 22.55
CA LYS A 22 -0.90 0.71 22.16
C LYS A 22 -1.52 0.55 20.78
N VAL A 23 -0.68 0.28 19.79
CA VAL A 23 -1.04 -0.23 18.46
C VAL A 23 -1.63 -1.63 18.69
N GLN A 24 -2.81 -1.67 19.28
CA GLN A 24 -3.54 -2.85 19.64
C GLN A 24 -4.62 -3.00 18.56
N ASP A 25 -4.41 -3.98 17.69
CA ASP A 25 -5.41 -4.52 16.75
C ASP A 25 -5.77 -3.72 15.49
N THR A 26 -4.84 -3.02 14.85
CA THR A 26 -5.10 -2.31 13.57
C THR A 26 -5.46 -3.21 12.38
N MET A 27 -5.29 -4.53 12.49
CA MET A 27 -5.70 -5.50 11.47
C MET A 27 -7.07 -6.15 11.76
N GLN A 28 -7.61 -6.03 12.99
CA GLN A 28 -8.95 -6.53 13.30
C GLN A 28 -9.98 -5.64 12.60
N GLY A 29 -10.60 -6.17 11.53
CA GLY A 29 -11.61 -5.46 10.74
C GLY A 29 -11.22 -5.28 9.27
N ILE A 30 -9.95 -5.46 8.90
CA ILE A 30 -9.53 -5.47 7.49
C ILE A 30 -9.68 -6.90 6.97
N ASN A 31 -10.50 -7.10 5.94
CA ASN A 31 -10.67 -8.41 5.31
C ASN A 31 -9.60 -8.61 4.21
N PRO A 32 -8.56 -9.44 4.41
CA PRO A 32 -7.48 -9.59 3.42
C PRO A 32 -7.98 -10.23 2.12
N ARG A 33 -9.02 -11.09 2.21
CA ARG A 33 -9.65 -11.69 1.02
C ARG A 33 -10.29 -10.62 0.15
N HIS A 34 -10.93 -9.63 0.77
CA HIS A 34 -11.57 -8.54 0.05
C HIS A 34 -10.52 -7.71 -0.72
N VAL A 35 -9.44 -7.30 -0.05
CA VAL A 35 -8.34 -6.53 -0.67
C VAL A 35 -7.70 -7.31 -1.82
N ALA A 36 -7.41 -8.60 -1.62
CA ALA A 36 -6.84 -9.45 -2.66
C ALA A 36 -7.78 -9.63 -3.86
N THR A 37 -9.09 -9.73 -3.62
CA THR A 37 -10.10 -9.82 -4.67
C THR A 37 -10.17 -8.53 -5.47
N GLN A 38 -10.20 -7.38 -4.80
CA GLN A 38 -10.15 -6.07 -5.47
C GLN A 38 -8.91 -5.92 -6.34
N PHE A 39 -7.75 -6.36 -5.84
CA PHE A 39 -6.50 -6.35 -6.60
C PHE A 39 -6.58 -7.20 -7.87
N LEU A 40 -6.99 -8.47 -7.75
CA LEU A 40 -7.05 -9.40 -8.88
C LEU A 40 -8.10 -8.96 -9.91
N GLU A 41 -9.23 -8.43 -9.47
CA GLU A 41 -10.27 -7.87 -10.35
C GLU A 41 -9.82 -6.59 -11.06
N ALA A 42 -9.18 -5.66 -10.35
CA ALA A 42 -8.62 -4.46 -10.95
C ALA A 42 -7.57 -4.81 -12.01
N TRP A 43 -6.69 -5.78 -11.74
CA TRP A 43 -5.74 -6.28 -12.74
C TRP A 43 -6.45 -6.92 -13.93
N LYS A 44 -7.43 -7.80 -13.70
CA LYS A 44 -8.21 -8.44 -14.78
C LYS A 44 -8.86 -7.41 -15.71
N LYS A 45 -9.44 -6.36 -15.14
CA LYS A 45 -10.15 -5.28 -15.84
C LYS A 45 -9.23 -4.21 -16.43
N LYS A 46 -7.92 -4.31 -16.18
CA LYS A 46 -6.94 -3.29 -16.55
C LYS A 46 -7.21 -1.92 -15.90
N ASP A 47 -7.80 -1.92 -14.71
CA ASP A 47 -8.03 -0.71 -13.92
C ASP A 47 -6.74 -0.36 -13.14
N TRP A 48 -5.80 0.25 -13.85
CA TRP A 48 -4.49 0.61 -13.31
C TRP A 48 -4.54 1.65 -12.20
N ARG A 49 -5.55 2.52 -12.21
CA ARG A 49 -5.77 3.51 -11.16
C ARG A 49 -6.24 2.85 -9.87
N ALA A 50 -7.15 1.89 -9.96
CA ALA A 50 -7.54 1.09 -8.79
C ALA A 50 -6.34 0.27 -8.27
N LEU A 51 -5.54 -0.33 -9.16
CA LEU A 51 -4.31 -1.02 -8.73
C LEU A 51 -3.33 -0.11 -8.01
N TYR A 52 -3.11 1.12 -8.50
CA TYR A 52 -2.24 2.10 -7.85
C TYR A 52 -2.70 2.37 -6.40
N LYS A 53 -4.00 2.54 -6.18
CA LYS A 53 -4.56 2.75 -4.83
C LYS A 53 -4.39 1.54 -3.91
N LEU A 54 -4.30 0.33 -4.46
CA LEU A 54 -4.11 -0.91 -3.70
C LEU A 54 -2.63 -1.26 -3.51
N ALA A 55 -1.73 -0.69 -4.31
CA ALA A 55 -0.31 -0.98 -4.25
C ALA A 55 0.35 -0.30 -3.04
N HIS A 56 1.36 -0.96 -2.49
CA HIS A 56 2.19 -0.37 -1.44
C HIS A 56 3.08 0.74 -2.04
N PRO A 57 3.22 1.91 -1.39
CA PRO A 57 3.97 3.06 -1.93
C PRO A 57 5.45 2.75 -2.21
N ASP A 58 6.02 1.75 -1.53
CA ASP A 58 7.39 1.28 -1.78
C ASP A 58 7.64 0.88 -3.24
N PHE A 59 6.61 0.39 -3.95
CA PHE A 59 6.76 0.03 -5.36
C PHE A 59 7.10 1.24 -6.23
N ILE A 60 6.33 2.33 -6.10
CA ILE A 60 6.60 3.55 -6.89
C ILE A 60 7.88 4.24 -6.43
N ARG A 61 8.19 4.19 -5.12
CA ARG A 61 9.48 4.68 -4.60
C ARG A 61 10.66 3.94 -5.25
N LYS A 62 10.58 2.61 -5.39
CA LYS A 62 11.60 1.82 -6.09
C LYS A 62 11.74 2.21 -7.56
N ILE A 63 10.63 2.46 -8.27
CA ILE A 63 10.68 2.94 -9.67
C ILE A 63 11.37 4.31 -9.74
N ARG A 64 11.07 5.22 -8.82
CA ARG A 64 11.67 6.56 -8.76
C ARG A 64 13.18 6.55 -8.52
N LEU A 65 13.69 5.53 -7.84
CA LEU A 65 15.12 5.34 -7.62
C LEU A 65 15.87 4.79 -8.85
N GLN A 66 15.15 4.33 -9.88
CA GLN A 66 15.77 3.85 -11.11
C GLN A 66 16.17 5.02 -12.03
N LYS A 67 16.98 4.70 -13.05
CA LYS A 67 17.37 5.68 -14.07
C LYS A 67 16.20 5.95 -15.03
N LEU A 68 15.37 6.93 -14.66
CA LEU A 68 14.23 7.39 -15.45
C LEU A 68 14.66 8.36 -16.57
N SER A 69 13.97 8.27 -17.72
CA SER A 69 14.07 9.26 -18.81
C SER A 69 13.56 10.64 -18.38
N PRO A 70 13.95 11.74 -19.06
CA PRO A 70 13.49 13.09 -18.73
C PRO A 70 11.96 13.23 -18.71
N GLU A 71 11.26 12.51 -19.58
CA GLU A 71 9.79 12.47 -19.62
C GLU A 71 9.21 11.76 -18.40
N GLN A 72 9.73 10.58 -18.05
CA GLN A 72 9.27 9.82 -16.86
C GLN A 72 9.48 10.59 -15.55
N ARG A 73 10.53 11.42 -15.46
CA ARG A 73 10.78 12.24 -14.27
C ARG A 73 9.69 13.30 -14.06
N LYS A 74 9.06 13.77 -15.13
CA LYS A 74 7.99 14.78 -15.08
C LYS A 74 6.60 14.18 -14.82
N MET A 75 6.43 12.88 -15.04
CA MET A 75 5.18 12.17 -14.75
C MET A 75 4.91 12.17 -13.24
N SER A 76 3.64 12.21 -12.86
CA SER A 76 3.18 11.90 -11.50
C SER A 76 3.42 10.43 -11.16
N ASP A 77 3.37 10.09 -9.87
CA ASP A 77 3.53 8.71 -9.40
C ASP A 77 2.46 7.77 -9.96
N GLU A 78 1.21 8.23 -10.07
CA GLU A 78 0.12 7.48 -10.69
C GLU A 78 0.39 7.26 -12.19
N GLU A 79 0.76 8.30 -12.94
CA GLU A 79 1.06 8.16 -14.38
C GLU A 79 2.24 7.23 -14.63
N LEU A 80 3.29 7.35 -13.83
CA LEU A 80 4.47 6.50 -13.93
C LEU A 80 4.11 5.04 -13.61
N PHE A 81 3.31 4.81 -12.56
CA PHE A 81 2.78 3.48 -12.24
C PHE A 81 1.99 2.87 -13.41
N ILE A 82 1.03 3.63 -13.96
CA ILE A 82 0.18 3.17 -15.07
C ILE A 82 1.05 2.80 -16.28
N ARG A 83 1.99 3.68 -16.64
CA ARG A 83 2.90 3.45 -17.76
C ARG A 83 3.68 2.15 -17.61
N GLU A 84 4.25 1.88 -16.43
CA GLU A 84 5.03 0.66 -16.18
C GLU A 84 4.17 -0.60 -16.35
N PHE A 85 2.92 -0.59 -15.85
CA PHE A 85 1.99 -1.71 -16.02
C PHE A 85 1.57 -1.92 -17.48
N GLU A 86 1.26 -0.84 -18.20
CA GLU A 86 0.93 -0.92 -19.62
C GLU A 86 2.11 -1.41 -20.46
N GLN A 87 3.32 -0.97 -20.15
CA GLN A 87 4.54 -1.41 -20.82
C GLN A 87 4.80 -2.90 -20.53
N ALA A 88 4.71 -3.32 -19.26
CA ALA A 88 4.87 -4.72 -18.88
C ALA A 88 3.85 -5.62 -19.58
N GLN A 89 2.59 -5.21 -19.67
CA GLN A 89 1.56 -6.00 -20.35
C GLN A 89 1.81 -6.10 -21.87
N ARG A 90 2.27 -5.02 -22.51
CA ARG A 90 2.64 -5.04 -23.93
C ARG A 90 3.82 -5.97 -24.21
N MET A 91 4.82 -5.97 -23.35
CA MET A 91 5.99 -6.86 -23.47
C MET A 91 5.67 -8.32 -23.18
N TYR A 92 4.69 -8.57 -22.30
CA TYR A 92 4.33 -9.92 -21.86
C TYR A 92 2.82 -10.19 -22.01
N PRO A 93 2.28 -10.27 -23.24
CA PRO A 93 0.85 -10.47 -23.46
C PRO A 93 0.36 -11.84 -22.94
N GLY A 94 1.25 -12.82 -22.80
CA GLY A 94 0.95 -14.11 -22.16
C GLY A 94 0.75 -14.04 -20.64
N LYS A 95 1.11 -12.92 -19.99
CA LYS A 95 0.96 -12.69 -18.55
C LYS A 95 -0.32 -11.93 -18.19
N ILE A 96 -1.20 -11.68 -19.15
CA ILE A 96 -2.50 -11.05 -18.91
C ILE A 96 -3.33 -11.95 -17.98
N LEU A 97 -3.80 -11.41 -16.87
CA LEU A 97 -4.66 -12.13 -15.93
C LEU A 97 -6.02 -12.40 -16.57
N ARG A 98 -6.36 -13.70 -16.76
CA ARG A 98 -7.62 -14.17 -17.37
C ARG A 98 -8.52 -14.80 -16.32
N ASN A 99 -7.96 -15.69 -15.51
CA ASN A 99 -8.65 -16.34 -14.41
C ASN A 99 -7.79 -16.28 -13.15
N TYR A 100 -8.47 -16.33 -12.01
CA TYR A 100 -7.80 -16.49 -10.73
C TYR A 100 -8.70 -17.23 -9.74
N GLU A 101 -8.09 -17.78 -8.70
CA GLU A 101 -8.77 -18.38 -7.57
C GLU A 101 -7.93 -18.15 -6.30
N ILE A 102 -8.50 -17.53 -5.27
CA ILE A 102 -7.84 -17.36 -3.97
C ILE A 102 -7.98 -18.66 -3.17
N LYS A 103 -6.89 -19.42 -3.07
CA LYS A 103 -6.83 -20.73 -2.40
C LYS A 103 -6.79 -20.58 -0.88
N SER A 104 -5.90 -19.76 -0.37
CA SER A 104 -5.77 -19.54 1.06
C SER A 104 -5.16 -18.19 1.38
N ILE A 105 -5.32 -17.79 2.64
CA ILE A 105 -4.77 -16.58 3.22
C ILE A 105 -4.08 -17.04 4.49
N SER A 106 -2.82 -16.65 4.70
CA SER A 106 -2.12 -16.99 5.93
C SER A 106 -2.85 -16.39 7.13
N GLU A 107 -2.80 -17.11 8.25
CA GLU A 107 -3.21 -16.53 9.51
C GLU A 107 -2.34 -15.32 9.83
N TYR A 108 -2.95 -14.33 10.48
CA TYR A 108 -2.26 -13.15 10.94
C TYR A 108 -1.75 -13.37 12.36
N ARG A 109 -0.44 -13.29 12.57
CA ARG A 109 0.15 -13.37 13.92
C ARG A 109 0.50 -11.97 14.43
N ARG A 110 0.40 -11.79 15.75
CA ARG A 110 0.72 -10.52 16.39
C ARG A 110 2.18 -10.14 16.12
N GLY A 111 2.38 -8.92 15.62
CA GLY A 111 3.71 -8.40 15.26
C GLY A 111 4.08 -8.62 13.79
N GLU A 112 3.31 -9.42 13.04
CA GLU A 112 3.47 -9.49 11.58
C GLU A 112 2.91 -8.20 10.94
N THR A 113 3.59 -7.74 9.90
CA THR A 113 3.13 -6.62 9.06
C THR A 113 2.63 -7.11 7.70
N THR A 114 2.75 -8.41 7.41
CA THR A 114 2.43 -8.99 6.10
C THR A 114 1.55 -10.22 6.25
N VAL A 115 0.46 -10.26 5.48
CA VAL A 115 -0.39 -11.43 5.27
C VAL A 115 -0.15 -11.97 3.86
N TRP A 116 -0.06 -13.28 3.71
CA TRP A 116 0.20 -13.91 2.42
C TRP A 116 -1.07 -14.50 1.83
N VAL A 117 -1.41 -14.07 0.62
CA VAL A 117 -2.48 -14.67 -0.18
C VAL A 117 -1.87 -15.68 -1.14
N ARG A 118 -2.33 -16.93 -1.07
CA ARG A 118 -2.03 -17.96 -2.05
C ARG A 118 -3.16 -18.01 -3.06
N ALA A 119 -2.84 -17.77 -4.33
CA ALA A 119 -3.79 -17.79 -5.42
C ALA A 119 -3.31 -18.69 -6.56
N LEU A 120 -4.25 -19.26 -7.32
CA LEU A 120 -3.99 -19.69 -8.69
C LEU A 120 -4.28 -18.50 -9.60
N VAL A 121 -3.33 -18.11 -10.44
CA VAL A 121 -3.49 -17.05 -11.44
C VAL A 121 -3.11 -17.64 -12.79
N ASN A 122 -4.07 -17.72 -13.73
CA ASN A 122 -3.87 -18.41 -15.01
C ASN A 122 -3.32 -19.84 -14.84
N GLY A 123 -3.83 -20.56 -13.84
CA GLY A 123 -3.37 -21.93 -13.51
C GLY A 123 -2.00 -22.02 -12.84
N LYS A 124 -1.31 -20.90 -12.57
CA LYS A 124 -0.02 -20.88 -11.87
C LYS A 124 -0.21 -20.45 -10.42
N HIS A 125 0.43 -21.17 -9.49
CA HIS A 125 0.47 -20.74 -8.11
C HIS A 125 1.23 -19.43 -7.96
N LYS A 126 0.61 -18.50 -7.23
CA LYS A 126 1.17 -17.20 -6.88
C LYS A 126 1.01 -16.94 -5.40
N LYS A 127 2.05 -16.34 -4.83
CA LYS A 127 2.05 -15.85 -3.46
C LYS A 127 2.09 -14.34 -3.49
N ILE A 128 1.03 -13.72 -2.98
CA ILE A 128 0.80 -12.27 -3.07
C ILE A 128 0.87 -11.71 -1.64
N PRO A 129 1.85 -10.85 -1.34
CA PRO A 129 1.95 -10.21 -0.02
C PRO A 129 0.99 -9.03 0.10
N LEU A 130 0.27 -9.00 1.22
CA LEU A 130 -0.53 -7.88 1.68
C LEU A 130 0.17 -7.29 2.90
N THR A 131 0.78 -6.12 2.76
CA THR A 131 1.52 -5.44 3.81
C THR A 131 0.64 -4.35 4.43
N LEU A 132 0.68 -4.23 5.75
CA LEU A 132 0.03 -3.15 6.48
C LEU A 132 0.74 -1.82 6.19
N ASP A 133 -0.01 -0.87 5.65
CA ASP A 133 0.40 0.52 5.41
C ASP A 133 -0.61 1.43 6.12
N GLY A 134 -0.19 2.01 7.25
CA GLY A 134 -1.09 2.72 8.17
C GLY A 134 -2.19 1.82 8.71
N LEU A 135 -3.44 2.08 8.30
CA LEU A 135 -4.64 1.33 8.69
C LEU A 135 -5.24 0.51 7.53
N SER A 136 -4.44 0.20 6.51
CA SER A 136 -4.92 -0.50 5.31
C SER A 136 -3.92 -1.56 4.88
N LEU A 137 -4.42 -2.67 4.33
CA LEU A 137 -3.59 -3.63 3.63
C LEU A 137 -3.34 -3.16 2.20
N LYS A 138 -2.09 -3.22 1.76
CA LYS A 138 -1.65 -2.90 0.40
C LYS A 138 -0.89 -4.07 -0.19
N ILE A 139 -0.98 -4.24 -1.50
CA ILE A 139 -0.22 -5.27 -2.22
C ILE A 139 1.21 -4.80 -2.40
N ASP A 140 2.18 -5.55 -1.87
CA ASP A 140 3.58 -5.33 -2.23
C ASP A 140 3.89 -6.05 -3.55
N LEU A 141 3.74 -5.30 -4.64
CA LEU A 141 4.01 -5.75 -6.00
C LEU A 141 5.44 -6.24 -6.22
N SER A 142 6.40 -5.79 -5.38
CA SER A 142 7.81 -6.15 -5.52
C SER A 142 8.15 -7.53 -4.94
N GLN A 143 7.21 -8.14 -4.22
CA GLN A 143 7.39 -9.42 -3.52
C GLN A 143 6.41 -10.51 -4.00
N ILE A 144 5.76 -10.33 -5.17
CA ILE A 144 4.91 -11.37 -5.75
C ILE A 144 5.79 -12.49 -6.31
N GLU A 145 5.62 -13.71 -5.77
CA GLU A 145 6.32 -14.93 -6.18
C GLU A 145 5.45 -15.77 -7.15
#